data_AF-A0A967YBL6-F1
#
_entry.id   AF-A0A967YBL6-F1
#
_cell.length_a   1.000
_cell.length_b   1.000
_cell.length_c   1.000
_cell.angle_alpha   90.00
_cell.angle_beta   90.00
_cell.angle_gamma   90.00
#
_symmetry.space_group_name_H-M   'P 1'
#
loop_
_entity.id
_entity.type
_entity.pdbx_description
1 polymer ?
#
loop_
_entity_poly.entity_id
_entity_poly.type
_entity_poly.pdbx_seq_one_letter_code
_entity_poly.pdbx_strand_id
1 'polypeptide(L)'
;MLPLVLERFGLISAYLAWWIFLVIGTILFFIIGSNAYYFQLIKNGVKRERAISIARKKGQEIFPSGTVLDSLKKSAAKGSTWGLVVIYFTTFGGFIALTAWFPTYWGLYYELSPVMAGIMTAIYSLLTSAIRVFGGKLSDTYGGEKVVTYSLLTMMGGAVILSFS
;
A
#
# COMPACT_ATOMS: atom_id res chain seq x y z
N MET A 1 -2.14 16.47 -7.08
CA MET A 1 -0.84 17.15 -7.27
C MET A 1 -0.47 17.25 -8.74
N LEU A 2 -0.37 16.13 -9.47
CA LEU A 2 -0.03 16.12 -10.91
C LEU A 2 -0.91 17.03 -11.81
N PRO A 3 -2.27 17.02 -11.73
CA PRO A 3 -3.09 17.81 -12.65
C PRO A 3 -2.86 19.33 -12.56
N LEU A 4 -2.70 19.86 -11.35
CA LEU A 4 -2.51 21.29 -11.08
C LEU A 4 -1.13 21.80 -11.50
N VAL A 5 -0.08 20.98 -11.34
CA VAL A 5 1.28 21.36 -11.71
C VAL A 5 1.47 21.29 -13.23
N LEU A 6 0.83 20.30 -13.88
CA LEU A 6 0.85 20.16 -15.34
C LEU A 6 0.21 21.34 -16.06
N GLU A 7 -0.94 21.81 -15.59
CA GLU A 7 -1.65 22.95 -16.20
C GLU A 7 -0.90 24.28 -16.01
N ARG A 8 -0.30 24.50 -14.83
CA ARG A 8 0.30 25.79 -14.47
C ARG A 8 1.78 25.92 -14.85
N PHE A 9 2.53 24.82 -14.86
CA PHE A 9 3.98 24.83 -15.01
C PHE A 9 4.50 23.84 -16.07
N GLY A 10 3.62 23.09 -16.74
CA GLY A 10 3.96 22.15 -17.80
C GLY A 10 4.48 20.79 -17.32
N LEU A 11 4.70 19.90 -18.28
CA LEU A 11 5.07 18.50 -18.03
C LEU A 11 6.40 18.35 -17.28
N ILE A 12 7.43 19.07 -17.74
CA ILE A 12 8.80 18.97 -17.23
C ILE A 12 8.88 19.34 -15.74
N SER A 13 8.19 20.39 -15.32
CA SER A 13 8.19 20.85 -13.92
C SER A 13 7.48 19.87 -13.00
N ALA A 14 6.39 19.24 -13.44
CA ALA A 14 5.69 18.21 -12.68
C ALA A 14 6.57 16.98 -12.43
N TYR A 15 7.27 16.50 -13.47
CA TYR A 15 8.21 15.39 -13.33
C TYR A 15 9.42 15.75 -12.47
N LEU A 16 9.96 16.97 -12.61
CA LEU A 16 11.06 17.44 -11.77
C LEU A 16 10.66 17.53 -10.30
N ALA A 17 9.48 18.07 -10.00
CA ALA A 17 8.95 18.13 -8.63
C ALA A 17 8.78 16.73 -8.03
N TRP A 18 8.24 15.78 -8.80
CA TRP A 18 8.10 14.39 -8.37
C TRP A 18 9.45 13.73 -8.12
N TRP A 19 10.42 13.94 -9.00
CA TRP A 19 11.78 13.43 -8.84
C TRP A 19 12.44 13.99 -7.58
N ILE A 20 12.38 15.31 -7.34
CA ILE A 20 12.91 15.95 -6.13
C ILE A 20 12.27 15.33 -4.88
N PHE A 21 10.95 15.18 -4.87
CA PHE A 21 10.22 14.56 -3.77
C PHE A 21 10.72 13.13 -3.47
N LEU A 22 10.91 12.30 -4.51
CA LEU A 22 11.44 10.95 -4.35
C LEU A 22 12.89 10.92 -3.85
N VAL A 23 13.75 11.82 -4.35
CA VAL A 23 15.14 11.93 -3.90
C VAL A 23 15.20 12.33 -2.43
N ILE A 24 14.44 13.37 -2.03
CA ILE A 24 14.35 13.79 -0.63
C ILE A 24 13.83 12.65 0.24
N GLY A 25 12.74 11.99 -0.16
CA GLY A 25 12.18 10.85 0.57
C GLY A 25 13.19 9.70 0.72
N THR A 26 13.98 9.43 -0.32
CA THR A 26 15.04 8.41 -0.30
C THR A 26 16.16 8.79 0.66
N ILE A 27 16.64 10.04 0.62
CA ILE A 27 17.67 10.54 1.55
C ILE A 27 17.17 10.46 2.99
N LEU A 28 15.95 10.92 3.25
CA LEU A 28 15.33 10.84 4.58
C LEU A 28 15.22 9.38 5.05
N PHE A 29 14.83 8.46 4.16
CA PHE A 29 14.79 7.04 4.46
C PHE A 29 16.17 6.49 4.81
N PHE A 30 17.24 6.87 4.12
CA PHE A 30 18.60 6.44 4.47
C PHE A 30 19.10 7.02 5.81
N ILE A 31 18.67 8.22 6.19
CA ILE A 31 19.06 8.86 7.45
C ILE A 31 18.27 8.30 8.64
N ILE A 32 16.95 8.12 8.48
CA ILE A 32 16.04 7.72 9.57
C ILE A 32 15.87 6.19 9.65
N GLY A 33 15.95 5.52 8.50
CA GLY A 33 15.71 4.10 8.35
C GLY A 33 16.71 3.27 9.16
N SER A 34 16.22 2.70 10.25
CA SER A 34 16.99 1.79 11.09
C SER A 34 16.77 0.35 10.67
N ASN A 35 17.85 -0.42 10.54
CA ASN A 35 17.77 -1.86 10.26
C ASN A 35 17.02 -2.59 11.38
N ALA A 36 16.42 -3.75 11.09
CA ALA A 36 15.80 -4.57 12.14
C ALA A 36 16.82 -5.00 13.21
N TYR A 37 16.36 -5.16 14.46
CA TYR A 37 17.23 -5.45 15.62
C TYR A 37 18.14 -6.66 15.40
N TYR A 38 17.64 -7.72 14.77
CA TYR A 38 18.43 -8.90 14.44
C TYR A 38 19.69 -8.57 13.63
N PHE A 39 19.57 -7.78 12.56
CA PHE A 39 20.72 -7.45 11.69
C PHE A 39 21.73 -6.55 12.41
N GLN A 40 21.25 -5.64 13.27
CA GLN A 40 22.12 -4.81 14.11
C GLN A 40 22.93 -5.68 15.08
N LEU A 41 22.30 -6.66 15.73
CA LEU A 41 22.94 -7.57 16.69
C LEU A 41 23.96 -8.50 16.03
N ILE A 42 23.64 -9.02 14.85
CA ILE A 42 24.58 -9.85 14.06
C ILE A 42 25.81 -9.02 13.64
N LYS A 43 25.62 -7.77 13.21
CA LYS A 43 26.73 -6.87 12.86
C LYS A 43 27.65 -6.59 14.07
N ASN A 44 27.10 -6.58 15.28
CA ASN A 44 27.84 -6.42 16.54
C ASN A 44 28.45 -7.74 17.06
N GLY A 45 28.48 -8.80 16.25
CA GLY A 45 29.13 -10.07 16.60
C GLY A 45 28.35 -10.96 17.58
N VAL A 46 27.07 -10.66 17.84
CA VAL A 46 26.24 -11.50 18.72
C VAL A 46 25.88 -12.80 18.01
N LYS A 47 26.10 -13.95 18.65
CA LYS A 47 25.71 -15.27 18.13
C LYS A 47 24.21 -15.32 17.76
N ARG A 48 23.88 -16.05 16.68
CA ARG A 48 22.53 -16.09 16.09
C ARG A 48 21.42 -16.41 17.09
N GLU A 49 21.59 -17.42 17.94
CA GLU A 49 20.54 -17.78 18.92
C GLU A 49 20.27 -16.64 19.92
N ARG A 50 21.34 -15.99 20.39
CA ARG A 50 21.26 -14.86 21.33
C ARG A 50 20.72 -13.60 20.64
N ALA A 51 21.05 -13.39 19.37
CA ALA A 51 20.49 -12.29 18.59
C ALA A 51 18.98 -12.43 18.39
N ILE A 52 18.50 -13.64 18.12
CA ILE A 52 17.06 -13.94 17.97
C ILE A 52 16.33 -13.70 19.30
N SER A 53 16.86 -14.17 20.42
CA SER A 53 16.20 -13.99 21.72
C SER A 53 16.09 -12.52 22.14
N ILE A 54 17.14 -11.73 21.92
CA ILE A 54 17.13 -10.29 22.20
C ILE A 54 16.20 -9.55 21.23
N ALA A 55 16.24 -9.88 19.94
CA ALA A 55 15.38 -9.25 18.94
C ALA A 55 13.90 -9.55 19.20
N ARG A 56 13.54 -10.78 19.60
CA ARG A 56 12.17 -11.13 20.03
C ARG A 56 11.72 -10.31 21.23
N LYS A 57 12.59 -10.14 22.25
CA LYS A 57 12.28 -9.27 23.40
C LYS A 57 12.06 -7.81 23.00
N LYS A 58 12.66 -7.37 21.89
CA LYS A 58 12.45 -6.04 21.30
C LYS A 58 11.28 -5.99 20.30
N GLY A 59 10.44 -7.02 20.25
CA GLY A 59 9.24 -7.06 19.41
C GLY A 59 9.46 -7.49 17.96
N GLN A 60 10.65 -8.01 17.60
CA GLN A 60 10.85 -8.56 16.27
C GLN A 60 10.31 -9.99 16.17
N GLU A 61 9.28 -10.18 15.34
CA GLU A 61 8.63 -11.48 15.16
C GLU A 61 9.22 -12.30 14.00
N ILE A 62 9.69 -11.63 12.95
CA ILE A 62 10.14 -12.26 11.71
C ILE A 62 11.67 -12.35 11.66
N PHE A 63 12.17 -13.55 11.34
CA PHE A 63 13.59 -13.85 11.22
C PHE A 63 13.90 -14.54 9.88
N PRO A 64 15.08 -14.32 9.29
CA PRO A 64 15.46 -14.97 8.05
C PRO A 64 15.59 -16.49 8.25
N SER A 65 14.79 -17.25 7.48
CA SER A 65 14.60 -18.71 7.62
C SER A 65 15.22 -19.54 6.50
N GLY A 66 15.87 -18.91 5.52
CA GLY A 66 16.49 -19.56 4.36
C GLY A 66 16.71 -18.58 3.21
N THR A 67 16.80 -19.09 1.99
CA THR A 67 16.83 -18.23 0.80
C THR A 67 15.44 -17.64 0.52
N VAL A 68 15.40 -16.55 -0.24
CA VAL A 68 14.15 -15.93 -0.70
C VAL A 68 13.33 -16.94 -1.50
N LEU A 69 13.98 -17.72 -2.36
CA LEU A 69 13.32 -18.73 -3.19
C LEU A 69 12.67 -19.83 -2.35
N ASP A 70 13.35 -20.32 -1.31
CA ASP A 70 12.78 -21.34 -0.41
C ASP A 70 11.55 -20.82 0.33
N SER A 71 11.59 -19.54 0.74
CA SER A 71 10.47 -18.89 1.41
C SER A 71 9.28 -18.73 0.47
N LEU A 72 9.52 -18.34 -0.78
CA LEU A 72 8.48 -18.24 -1.81
C LEU A 72 7.86 -19.60 -2.13
N LYS A 73 8.68 -20.65 -2.34
CA LYS A 73 8.20 -22.01 -2.58
C LYS A 73 7.33 -22.51 -1.43
N LYS A 74 7.76 -22.30 -0.17
CA LYS A 74 7.00 -22.68 1.02
C LYS A 74 5.67 -21.93 1.13
N SER A 75 5.65 -20.64 0.83
CA SER A 75 4.41 -19.85 0.84
C SER A 75 3.46 -20.27 -0.28
N ALA A 76 3.95 -20.50 -1.49
CA ALA A 76 3.16 -20.91 -2.65
C ALA A 76 2.55 -22.31 -2.49
N ALA A 77 3.19 -23.19 -1.72
CA ALA A 77 2.65 -24.51 -1.41
C ALA A 77 1.41 -24.48 -0.50
N LYS A 78 1.16 -23.38 0.21
CA LYS A 78 -0.02 -23.24 1.08
C LYS A 78 -1.22 -22.71 0.29
N GLY A 79 -2.33 -23.45 0.29
CA GLY A 79 -3.57 -23.05 -0.38
C GLY A 79 -4.13 -21.71 0.09
N SER A 80 -4.03 -21.40 1.39
CA SER A 80 -4.47 -20.11 1.94
C SER A 80 -3.74 -18.91 1.37
N THR A 81 -2.48 -19.07 0.95
CA THR A 81 -1.70 -18.02 0.27
C THR A 81 -2.38 -17.60 -1.02
N TRP A 82 -2.90 -18.55 -1.80
CA TRP A 82 -3.58 -18.24 -3.06
C TRP A 82 -4.88 -17.48 -2.85
N GLY A 83 -5.63 -17.79 -1.78
CA GLY A 83 -6.79 -17.00 -1.38
C GLY A 83 -6.43 -15.54 -1.12
N LEU A 84 -5.36 -15.30 -0.36
CA LEU A 84 -4.83 -13.96 -0.10
C LEU A 84 -4.35 -13.26 -1.38
N VAL A 85 -3.69 -14.00 -2.29
CA VAL A 85 -3.26 -13.49 -3.60
C VAL A 85 -4.46 -13.02 -4.42
N VAL A 86 -5.51 -13.83 -4.52
CA VAL A 86 -6.73 -13.47 -5.27
C VAL A 86 -7.40 -12.25 -4.67
N ILE A 87 -7.55 -12.19 -3.34
CA ILE A 87 -8.12 -11.02 -2.65
C ILE A 87 -7.28 -9.77 -2.93
N TYR A 88 -5.95 -9.88 -2.84
CA TYR A 88 -5.04 -8.77 -3.10
C TYR A 88 -5.14 -8.28 -4.54
N PHE A 89 -5.06 -9.18 -5.53
CA PHE A 89 -5.17 -8.81 -6.94
C PHE A 89 -6.51 -8.15 -7.26
N THR A 90 -7.60 -8.68 -6.70
CA THR A 90 -8.95 -8.14 -6.93
C THR A 90 -9.09 -6.75 -6.33
N THR A 91 -8.70 -6.58 -5.06
CA THR A 91 -8.89 -5.31 -4.34
C THR A 91 -7.91 -4.22 -4.77
N PHE A 92 -6.61 -4.54 -4.81
CA PHE A 92 -5.59 -3.58 -5.23
C PHE A 92 -5.65 -3.33 -6.74
N GLY A 93 -5.85 -4.36 -7.56
CA GLY A 93 -6.04 -4.22 -9.00
C GLY A 93 -7.29 -3.40 -9.33
N GLY A 94 -8.40 -3.65 -8.63
CA GLY A 94 -9.62 -2.85 -8.76
C GLY A 94 -9.41 -1.37 -8.40
N PHE A 95 -8.68 -1.09 -7.31
CA PHE A 95 -8.29 0.28 -6.95
C PHE A 95 -7.48 0.97 -8.07
N ILE A 96 -6.48 0.29 -8.65
CA ILE A 96 -5.67 0.85 -9.74
C ILE A 96 -6.54 1.07 -10.99
N ALA A 97 -7.40 0.11 -11.33
CA ALA A 97 -8.31 0.22 -12.47
C ALA A 97 -9.26 1.42 -12.34
N LEU A 98 -9.91 1.57 -11.18
CA LEU A 98 -10.80 2.70 -10.90
C LEU A 98 -10.04 4.04 -10.90
N THR A 99 -8.85 4.09 -10.29
CA THR A 99 -8.03 5.31 -10.28
C THR A 99 -7.63 5.74 -11.69
N ALA A 100 -7.33 4.79 -12.57
CA ALA A 100 -7.01 5.08 -13.97
C ALA A 100 -8.24 5.52 -14.78
N TRP A 101 -9.42 4.96 -14.47
CA TRP A 101 -10.65 5.21 -15.21
C TRP A 101 -11.42 6.46 -14.75
N PHE A 102 -11.32 6.84 -13.47
CA PHE A 102 -12.10 7.93 -12.89
C PHE A 102 -11.97 9.29 -13.59
N PRO A 103 -10.80 9.75 -14.06
CA PRO A 103 -10.71 11.00 -14.81
C PRO A 103 -11.65 11.02 -16.03
N THR A 104 -11.76 9.88 -16.73
CA THR A 104 -12.67 9.71 -17.87
C THR A 104 -14.13 9.66 -17.41
N TYR A 105 -14.44 8.91 -16.35
CA TYR A 105 -15.80 8.85 -15.80
C TYR A 105 -16.34 10.23 -15.43
N TRP A 106 -15.54 11.02 -14.68
CA TRP A 106 -15.91 12.38 -14.29
C TRP A 106 -16.07 13.34 -15.47
N GLY A 107 -15.22 13.20 -16.49
CA GLY A 107 -15.32 14.03 -17.69
C GLY A 107 -16.53 13.69 -18.56
N LEU A 108 -16.87 12.41 -18.71
CA LEU A 108 -17.95 11.97 -19.60
C LEU A 108 -19.34 12.08 -18.98
N TYR A 109 -19.50 11.71 -17.71
CA TYR A 109 -20.81 11.63 -17.06
C TYR A 109 -21.18 12.89 -16.27
N TYR A 110 -20.19 13.64 -15.79
CA TYR A 110 -20.40 14.86 -14.98
C TYR A 110 -19.84 16.12 -15.65
N GLU A 111 -19.32 16.00 -16.88
CA GLU A 111 -18.78 17.11 -17.68
C GLU A 111 -17.73 17.95 -16.92
N LEU A 112 -17.01 17.33 -15.99
CA LEU A 112 -16.00 18.03 -15.20
C LEU A 112 -14.79 18.39 -16.06
N SER A 113 -14.20 19.56 -15.79
CA SER A 113 -12.93 19.93 -16.41
C SER A 113 -11.84 18.90 -16.09
N PRO A 114 -10.84 18.70 -16.97
CA PRO A 114 -9.76 17.72 -16.74
C PRO A 114 -9.04 17.91 -15.39
N VAL A 115 -8.91 19.16 -14.96
CA VAL A 115 -8.30 19.54 -13.69
C VAL A 115 -9.14 19.06 -12.52
N MET A 116 -10.45 19.33 -12.54
CA MET A 116 -11.36 18.93 -11.48
C MET A 116 -11.52 17.40 -11.43
N ALA A 117 -11.63 16.74 -12.58
CA ALA A 117 -11.64 15.29 -12.68
C ALA A 117 -10.36 14.65 -12.08
N GLY A 118 -9.20 15.26 -12.33
CA GLY A 118 -7.93 14.86 -11.73
C GLY A 118 -7.89 15.09 -10.22
N ILE A 119 -8.46 16.19 -9.72
CA ILE A 119 -8.57 16.46 -8.28
C ILE A 119 -9.48 15.44 -7.59
N MET A 120 -10.65 15.13 -8.15
CA MET A 120 -11.56 14.12 -7.61
C MET A 120 -10.90 12.74 -7.53
N THR A 121 -10.17 12.37 -8.58
CA THR A 121 -9.40 11.10 -8.61
C THR A 121 -8.29 11.09 -7.55
N ALA A 122 -7.62 12.22 -7.33
CA ALA A 122 -6.61 12.36 -6.28
C ALA A 122 -7.22 12.26 -4.88
N ILE A 123 -8.39 12.88 -4.65
CA ILE A 123 -9.13 12.77 -3.38
C ILE A 123 -9.51 11.31 -3.10
N TYR A 124 -10.04 10.59 -4.10
CA TYR A 124 -10.31 9.15 -3.98
C TYR A 124 -9.08 8.35 -3.54
N SER A 125 -7.92 8.61 -4.17
CA SER A 125 -6.67 7.92 -3.86
C SER A 125 -6.16 8.23 -2.44
N LEU A 126 -6.28 9.48 -2.01
CA LEU A 126 -5.88 9.92 -0.67
C LEU A 126 -6.78 9.33 0.41
N LEU A 127 -8.10 9.38 0.23
CA LEU A 127 -9.06 8.78 1.15
C LEU A 127 -8.85 7.27 1.27
N THR A 128 -8.65 6.58 0.15
CA THR A 128 -8.35 5.14 0.15
C THR A 128 -7.08 4.85 0.95
N SER A 129 -6.03 5.66 0.79
CA SER A 129 -4.77 5.49 1.54
C SER A 129 -4.94 5.75 3.04
N ALA A 130 -5.72 6.76 3.43
CA ALA A 130 -6.03 7.03 4.83
C ALA A 130 -6.83 5.89 5.48
N ILE A 131 -7.84 5.37 4.78
CA ILE A 131 -8.64 4.24 5.25
C ILE A 131 -7.77 3.00 5.45
N ARG A 132 -6.75 2.76 4.62
CA ARG A 132 -5.82 1.62 4.81
C ARG A 132 -5.08 1.68 6.14
N VAL A 133 -4.64 2.87 6.59
CA VAL A 133 -3.98 3.02 7.90
C VAL A 133 -4.93 2.63 9.03
N PHE A 134 -6.17 3.09 8.96
CA PHE A 134 -7.20 2.73 9.94
C PHE A 134 -7.57 1.24 9.89
N GLY A 135 -7.75 0.69 8.68
CA GLY A 135 -8.07 -0.72 8.47
C GLY A 135 -6.94 -1.66 8.93
N GLY A 136 -5.69 -1.25 8.79
CA GLY A 136 -4.53 -1.96 9.36
C GLY A 136 -4.63 -2.06 10.87
N LYS A 137 -4.83 -0.92 11.56
CA LYS A 137 -5.02 -0.90 13.02
C LYS A 137 -6.20 -1.76 13.47
N LEU A 138 -7.29 -1.76 12.70
CA LEU A 138 -8.45 -2.59 12.98
C LEU A 138 -8.14 -4.09 12.79
N SER A 139 -7.36 -4.43 11.77
CA SER A 139 -6.93 -5.81 11.49
C SER A 139 -6.01 -6.35 12.59
N ASP A 140 -5.11 -5.52 13.11
CA ASP A 140 -4.22 -5.88 14.23
C ASP A 140 -5.01 -6.16 15.52
N THR A 141 -6.18 -5.51 15.69
CA THR A 141 -7.00 -5.62 16.90
C THR A 141 -8.05 -6.74 16.81
N TYR A 142 -8.73 -6.86 15.67
CA TYR A 142 -9.90 -7.74 15.50
C TYR A 142 -9.63 -8.96 14.60
N GLY A 143 -8.43 -9.05 14.02
CA GLY A 143 -8.01 -10.11 13.09
C GLY A 143 -8.28 -9.76 11.63
N GLY A 144 -7.29 -10.03 10.77
CA GLY A 144 -7.32 -9.66 9.35
C GLY A 144 -8.46 -10.32 8.56
N GLU A 145 -8.82 -11.57 8.87
CA GLU A 145 -9.88 -12.30 8.16
C GLU A 145 -11.25 -11.63 8.34
N LYS A 146 -11.62 -11.26 9.57
CA LYS A 146 -12.90 -10.58 9.84
C LYS A 146 -12.95 -9.21 9.16
N VAL A 147 -11.88 -8.43 9.31
CA VAL A 147 -11.80 -7.07 8.77
C VAL A 147 -11.87 -7.08 7.24
N VAL A 148 -11.19 -8.02 6.57
CA VAL A 148 -11.27 -8.12 5.10
C VAL A 148 -12.66 -8.53 4.64
N THR A 149 -13.33 -9.46 5.34
CA THR A 149 -14.72 -9.84 5.01
C THR A 149 -15.67 -8.65 5.12
N TYR A 150 -15.65 -7.90 6.24
CA TYR A 150 -16.49 -6.71 6.39
C TYR A 150 -16.17 -5.62 5.36
N SER A 151 -14.89 -5.43 5.03
CA SER A 151 -14.47 -4.47 4.01
C SER A 151 -15.02 -4.85 2.62
N LEU A 152 -14.95 -6.12 2.25
CA LEU A 152 -15.48 -6.63 0.98
C LEU A 152 -17.01 -6.53 0.92
N LEU A 153 -17.71 -6.84 2.01
CA LEU A 153 -19.16 -6.66 2.09
C LEU A 153 -19.57 -5.19 1.96
N THR A 154 -18.83 -4.29 2.59
CA THR A 154 -19.06 -2.83 2.48
C THR A 154 -18.84 -2.35 1.05
N MET A 155 -17.77 -2.81 0.40
CA MET A 155 -17.48 -2.51 -1.01
C MET A 155 -18.59 -3.04 -1.93
N MET A 156 -19.07 -4.26 -1.69
CA MET A 156 -20.17 -4.85 -2.45
C MET A 156 -21.47 -4.05 -2.29
N GLY A 157 -21.82 -3.66 -1.06
CA GLY A 157 -22.97 -2.79 -0.81
C GLY A 157 -22.86 -1.45 -1.53
N GLY A 158 -21.68 -0.81 -1.51
CA GLY A 158 -21.44 0.43 -2.25
C GLY A 158 -21.58 0.25 -3.76
N ALA A 159 -21.07 -0.84 -4.32
CA ALA A 159 -21.20 -1.14 -5.75
C ALA A 159 -22.66 -1.37 -6.16
N VAL A 160 -23.46 -2.04 -5.31
CA VAL A 160 -24.89 -2.23 -5.54
C VAL A 160 -25.62 -0.89 -5.55
N ILE A 161 -25.36 -0.01 -4.57
CA ILE A 161 -25.97 1.33 -4.53
C ILE A 161 -25.64 2.12 -5.80
N LEU A 162 -24.37 2.14 -6.20
CA LEU A 162 -23.92 2.82 -7.42
C LEU A 162 -24.54 2.24 -8.70
N SER A 163 -24.92 0.96 -8.71
CA SER A 163 -25.54 0.33 -9.88
C SER A 163 -26.98 0.78 -10.11
N PHE A 164 -27.63 1.37 -9.10
CA PHE A 164 -29.02 1.83 -9.15
C PHE A 164 -29.16 3.36 -9.09
N SER A 165 -28.06 4.09 -9.01
CA SER A 165 -28.00 5.57 -9.00
C SER A 165 -27.67 6.10 -10.39
#